data_AF-A0A7W1NBS9-F1
#
_entry.id   AF-A0A7W1NBS9-F1
#
_cell.length_a   1.000
_cell.length_b   1.000
_cell.length_c   1.000
_cell.angle_alpha   90.00
_cell.angle_beta   90.00
_cell.angle_gamma   90.00
#
_symmetry.space_group_name_H-M   'P 1'
#
loop_
_entity.id
_entity.type
_entity.pdbx_description
1 polymer ?
#
loop_
_entity_poly.entity_id
_entity_poly.type
_entity_poly.pdbx_seq_one_letter_code
_entity_poly.pdbx_strand_id
1 'polypeptide(L)'
;MRSVALLLVVAFAVTAEPLRVVATTGVLADLARQVGGERVVVSVLLPAGGDVHIFQPTPDDAHRLGEAAILVENGLGLEGWIDGLVAASGFAGRRVIAARGVETIAMACGHDHHDHGHDHAPDPHAWQDARNVMRYVDNLAEGFTAADPAGAARYAALAALYRAQLRALDA
;
A
#
# COMPACT_ATOMS: atom_id res chain seq x y z
N MET A 1 -20.28 29.01 53.29
CA MET A 1 -20.26 29.22 51.82
C MET A 1 -19.22 28.24 51.26
N ARG A 2 -19.63 27.27 50.44
CA ARG A 2 -18.74 26.23 49.91
C ARG A 2 -18.16 26.71 48.58
N SER A 3 -16.86 26.99 48.55
CA SER A 3 -16.13 27.31 47.32
C SER A 3 -15.86 26.01 46.55
N VAL A 4 -16.36 25.91 45.32
CA VAL A 4 -16.02 24.85 44.38
C VAL A 4 -14.91 25.39 43.48
N ALA A 5 -13.73 24.79 43.56
CA ALA A 5 -12.62 25.08 42.66
C ALA A 5 -12.79 24.26 41.37
N LEU A 6 -12.94 24.94 40.24
CA LEU A 6 -13.00 24.33 38.91
C LEU A 6 -11.57 24.05 38.44
N LEU A 7 -11.18 22.79 38.41
CA LEU A 7 -9.89 22.35 37.88
C LEU A 7 -9.98 22.28 36.35
N LEU A 8 -9.30 23.18 35.65
CA LEU A 8 -9.20 23.17 34.20
C LEU A 8 -8.17 22.11 33.78
N VAL A 9 -8.62 20.98 33.24
CA VAL A 9 -7.73 19.98 32.63
C VAL A 9 -7.48 20.39 31.19
N VAL A 10 -6.26 20.84 30.89
CA VAL A 10 -5.80 21.05 29.51
C VAL A 10 -5.34 19.70 28.97
N ALA A 11 -6.10 19.12 28.03
CA ALA A 11 -5.71 17.91 27.34
C ALA A 11 -4.67 18.24 26.26
N PHE A 12 -3.43 17.78 26.44
CA PHE A 12 -2.45 17.75 25.36
C PHE A 12 -2.80 16.59 24.43
N ALA A 13 -3.06 16.89 23.16
CA ALA A 13 -3.15 15.87 22.13
C ALA A 13 -1.74 15.32 21.86
N VAL A 14 -1.47 14.11 22.33
CA VAL A 14 -0.28 13.36 21.92
C VAL A 14 -0.49 12.95 20.47
N THR A 15 0.22 13.58 19.54
CA THR A 15 0.28 13.14 18.15
C THR A 15 1.18 11.92 18.07
N ALA A 16 0.61 10.75 17.81
CA ALA A 16 1.38 9.54 17.55
C ALA A 16 2.33 9.74 16.36
N GLU A 17 3.53 9.18 16.43
CA GLU A 17 4.47 9.23 15.30
C GLU A 17 3.86 8.55 14.06
N PRO A 18 4.07 9.11 12.85
CA PRO A 18 3.57 8.50 11.62
C PRO A 18 4.15 7.10 11.38
N LEU A 19 3.33 6.20 10.84
CA LEU A 19 3.79 4.88 10.42
C LEU A 19 4.79 4.99 9.27
N ARG A 20 5.94 4.33 9.39
CA ARG A 20 6.91 4.19 8.29
C ARG A 20 6.40 3.16 7.30
N VAL A 21 6.11 3.59 6.07
CA VAL A 21 5.60 2.75 4.98
C VAL A 21 6.65 2.69 3.88
N VAL A 22 6.96 1.49 3.42
CA VAL A 22 7.74 1.25 2.21
C VAL A 22 6.78 0.75 1.14
N ALA A 23 6.73 1.43 0.00
CA ALA A 23 5.98 1.00 -1.17
C ALA A 23 6.95 0.55 -2.27
N THR A 24 6.62 -0.54 -2.97
CA THR A 24 7.48 -1.09 -4.03
C THR A 24 7.59 -0.13 -5.21
N THR A 25 6.47 0.44 -5.67
CA THR A 25 6.40 1.33 -6.84
C THR A 25 5.92 2.75 -6.49
N GLY A 26 6.18 3.70 -7.39
CA GLY A 26 5.67 5.06 -7.28
C GLY A 26 4.14 5.15 -7.27
N VAL A 27 3.45 4.29 -8.03
CA VAL A 27 1.97 4.21 -8.04
C VAL A 27 1.47 3.85 -6.65
N LEU A 28 1.99 2.77 -6.06
CA LEU A 28 1.58 2.33 -4.74
C LEU A 28 1.91 3.36 -3.65
N ALA A 29 3.01 4.09 -3.82
CA ALA A 29 3.38 5.14 -2.90
C ALA A 29 2.44 6.35 -2.94
N ASP A 30 1.98 6.74 -4.12
CA ASP A 30 0.95 7.79 -4.23
C ASP A 30 -0.35 7.33 -3.54
N LEU A 31 -0.84 6.14 -3.88
CA LEU A 31 -2.05 5.58 -3.26
C LEU A 31 -1.92 5.50 -1.73
N ALA A 32 -0.77 5.04 -1.23
CA ALA A 32 -0.48 4.99 0.20
C ALA A 32 -0.51 6.39 0.86
N ARG A 33 -0.01 7.43 0.19
CA ARG A 33 -0.08 8.81 0.71
C ARG A 33 -1.51 9.34 0.71
N GLN A 34 -2.27 9.09 -0.36
CA GLN A 34 -3.67 9.51 -0.46
C GLN A 34 -4.52 8.91 0.67
N VAL A 35 -4.32 7.63 0.98
CA VAL A 35 -5.08 6.92 2.03
C VAL A 35 -4.55 7.21 3.43
N GLY A 36 -3.22 7.26 3.60
CA GLY A 36 -2.58 7.39 4.91
C GLY A 36 -2.50 8.83 5.43
N GLY A 37 -2.45 9.82 4.53
CA GLY A 37 -2.28 11.22 4.87
C GLY A 37 -1.05 11.46 5.76
N GLU A 38 -1.18 12.38 6.71
CA GLU A 38 -0.11 12.73 7.65
C GLU A 38 0.22 11.63 8.67
N ARG A 39 -0.59 10.56 8.76
CA ARG A 39 -0.34 9.44 9.68
C ARG A 39 0.65 8.42 9.13
N VAL A 40 1.12 8.60 7.89
CA VAL A 40 2.13 7.74 7.28
C VAL A 40 3.26 8.57 6.70
N VAL A 41 4.47 8.01 6.72
CA VAL A 41 5.61 8.51 5.96
C VAL A 41 5.99 7.44 4.96
N VAL A 42 5.81 7.74 3.67
CA VAL A 42 5.97 6.77 2.58
C VAL A 42 7.28 6.98 1.86
N SER A 43 8.10 5.92 1.83
CA SER A 43 9.29 5.80 0.98
C SER A 43 9.03 4.81 -0.17
N VAL A 44 9.77 4.96 -1.26
CA VAL A 44 9.66 4.12 -2.46
C VAL A 44 10.95 3.33 -2.65
N LEU A 45 10.81 2.06 -3.03
CA LEU A 45 11.93 1.21 -3.46
C LEU A 45 12.32 1.50 -4.91
N LEU A 46 11.39 1.34 -5.86
CA LEU A 46 11.66 1.51 -7.29
C LEU A 46 11.89 2.99 -7.65
N PRO A 47 13.09 3.38 -8.12
CA PRO A 47 13.35 4.75 -8.55
C PRO A 47 12.41 5.18 -9.69
N ALA A 48 12.20 6.49 -9.82
CA ALA A 48 11.41 7.05 -10.92
C ALA A 48 11.98 6.60 -12.29
N GLY A 49 11.11 6.08 -13.16
CA GLY A 49 11.49 5.54 -14.47
C GLY A 49 12.10 4.14 -14.46
N GLY A 50 12.24 3.51 -13.28
CA GLY A 50 12.69 2.12 -13.18
C GLY A 50 11.63 1.12 -13.65
N ASP A 51 12.09 -0.04 -14.10
CA ASP A 51 11.23 -1.19 -14.44
C ASP A 51 11.12 -2.12 -13.22
N VAL A 52 9.89 -2.32 -12.74
CA VAL A 52 9.60 -3.13 -11.55
C VAL A 52 9.92 -4.61 -11.74
N HIS A 53 9.80 -5.14 -12.96
CA HIS A 53 9.95 -6.57 -13.23
C HIS A 53 11.40 -7.04 -13.13
N ILE A 54 12.34 -6.15 -13.47
CA ILE A 54 13.78 -6.43 -13.48
C ILE A 54 14.55 -5.65 -12.40
N PHE A 55 13.85 -4.93 -11.53
CA PHE A 55 14.48 -4.19 -10.45
C PHE A 55 15.26 -5.13 -9.52
N GLN A 56 16.45 -4.69 -9.12
CA GLN A 56 17.30 -5.41 -8.18
C GLN A 56 17.48 -4.57 -6.91
N PRO A 57 16.89 -5.00 -5.78
CA PRO A 57 17.04 -4.30 -4.51
C PRO A 57 18.50 -4.22 -4.04
N THR A 58 18.82 -3.10 -3.42
CA THR A 58 20.12 -2.80 -2.81
C THR A 58 20.15 -3.16 -1.32
N PRO A 59 21.33 -3.24 -0.69
CA PRO A 59 21.42 -3.37 0.77
C PRO A 59 20.70 -2.25 1.54
N ASP A 60 20.72 -1.02 1.01
CA ASP A 60 20.01 0.13 1.60
C ASP A 60 18.48 -0.05 1.52
N ASP A 61 17.97 -0.72 0.47
CA ASP A 61 16.56 -1.10 0.39
C ASP A 61 16.20 -2.08 1.51
N ALA A 62 17.06 -3.06 1.78
CA ALA A 62 16.84 -4.03 2.85
C ALA A 62 16.84 -3.35 4.22
N HIS A 63 17.78 -2.43 4.46
CA HIS A 63 17.81 -1.63 5.69
C HIS A 63 16.53 -0.80 5.85
N ARG A 64 16.14 -0.06 4.81
CA ARG A 64 14.91 0.77 4.82
C ARG A 64 13.66 -0.07 5.08
N LEU A 65 13.57 -1.25 4.48
CA LEU A 65 12.46 -2.17 4.69
C LEU A 65 12.46 -2.73 6.11
N GLY A 66 13.62 -3.10 6.67
CA GLY A 66 13.73 -3.65 8.02
C GLY A 66 13.19 -2.71 9.12
N GLU A 67 13.28 -1.39 8.91
CA GLU A 67 12.76 -0.37 9.83
C GLU A 67 11.29 0.03 9.58
N ALA A 68 10.66 -0.51 8.53
CA ALA A 68 9.30 -0.15 8.17
C ALA A 68 8.26 -0.84 9.05
N ALA A 69 7.16 -0.16 9.34
CA ALA A 69 6.00 -0.77 9.96
C ALA A 69 5.14 -1.52 8.93
N ILE A 70 5.12 -1.03 7.69
CA ILE A 70 4.31 -1.59 6.60
C ILE A 70 5.11 -1.66 5.29
N LEU A 71 4.96 -2.77 4.58
CA LEU A 71 5.32 -2.95 3.18
C LEU A 71 4.05 -2.95 2.33
N VAL A 72 3.96 -2.07 1.34
CA VAL A 72 2.91 -2.06 0.32
C VAL A 72 3.49 -2.61 -0.98
N GLU A 73 2.94 -3.73 -1.43
CA GLU A 73 3.29 -4.41 -2.67
C GLU A 73 2.06 -4.58 -3.55
N ASN A 74 2.24 -4.74 -4.86
CA ASN A 74 1.13 -4.91 -5.78
C ASN A 74 0.52 -6.30 -5.60
N GLY A 75 1.36 -7.34 -5.56
CA GLY A 75 0.96 -8.72 -5.71
C GLY A 75 0.81 -9.11 -7.19
N LEU A 76 0.10 -10.20 -7.46
CA LEU A 76 -0.09 -10.79 -8.80
C LEU A 76 1.23 -11.16 -9.50
N GLY A 77 2.33 -11.27 -8.76
CA GLY A 77 3.65 -11.58 -9.31
C GLY A 77 4.40 -10.39 -9.92
N LEU A 78 3.93 -9.14 -9.73
CA LEU A 78 4.62 -7.96 -10.25
C LEU A 78 6.06 -7.84 -9.72
N GLU A 79 6.23 -7.95 -8.41
CA GLU A 79 7.52 -7.83 -7.75
C GLU A 79 8.16 -9.20 -7.49
N GLY A 80 8.64 -9.87 -8.55
CA GLY A 80 9.26 -11.20 -8.43
C GLY A 80 10.45 -11.29 -7.46
N TRP A 81 11.01 -10.16 -7.06
CA TRP A 81 12.14 -10.02 -6.13
C TRP A 81 11.73 -9.75 -4.66
N ILE A 82 10.45 -9.45 -4.38
CA ILE A 82 10.06 -8.87 -3.09
C ILE A 82 10.26 -9.82 -1.90
N ASP A 83 9.99 -11.12 -2.07
CA ASP A 83 10.16 -12.10 -1.00
C ASP A 83 11.63 -12.28 -0.60
N GLY A 84 12.54 -12.20 -1.58
CA GLY A 84 13.98 -12.20 -1.32
C GLY A 84 14.42 -10.99 -0.51
N LEU A 85 13.89 -9.81 -0.82
CA LEU A 85 14.16 -8.59 -0.06
C LEU A 85 13.60 -8.68 1.36
N VAL A 86 12.37 -9.16 1.54
CA VAL A 86 11.76 -9.37 2.87
C VAL A 86 12.64 -10.29 3.71
N ALA A 87 13.08 -11.42 3.16
CA ALA A 87 13.95 -12.35 3.86
C ALA A 87 15.30 -11.72 4.25
N ALA A 88 15.90 -10.91 3.38
CA ALA A 88 17.19 -10.25 3.63
C ALA A 88 17.10 -9.08 4.63
N SER A 89 15.95 -8.42 4.72
CA SER A 89 15.75 -7.21 5.52
C SER A 89 15.48 -7.46 7.01
N GLY A 90 15.06 -8.67 7.38
CA GLY A 90 14.54 -8.95 8.73
C GLY A 90 13.20 -8.26 9.04
N PHE A 91 12.48 -7.81 8.00
CA PHE A 91 11.19 -7.15 8.14
C PHE A 91 10.18 -7.99 8.92
N ALA A 92 9.68 -7.41 10.01
CA ALA A 92 8.65 -8.00 10.88
C ALA A 92 7.33 -7.22 10.85
N GLY A 93 7.24 -6.19 10.00
CA GLY A 93 6.06 -5.36 9.84
C GLY A 93 4.95 -6.05 9.04
N ARG A 94 3.90 -5.28 8.75
CA ARG A 94 2.74 -5.76 8.01
C ARG A 94 2.94 -5.66 6.51
N ARG A 95 2.72 -6.75 5.79
CA ARG A 95 2.57 -6.73 4.32
C ARG A 95 1.15 -6.36 3.93
N VAL A 96 1.00 -5.49 2.94
CA VAL A 96 -0.26 -5.10 2.32
C VAL A 96 -0.15 -5.35 0.82
N ILE A 97 -0.86 -6.38 0.35
CA ILE A 97 -1.03 -6.68 -1.07
C ILE A 97 -2.17 -5.80 -1.60
N ALA A 98 -1.83 -4.80 -2.41
CA ALA A 98 -2.76 -3.80 -2.89
C ALA A 98 -3.79 -4.38 -3.86
N ALA A 99 -3.39 -5.32 -4.74
CA ALA A 99 -4.27 -5.96 -5.70
C ALA A 99 -5.14 -7.09 -5.12
N ARG A 100 -5.23 -7.24 -3.80
CA ARG A 100 -5.99 -8.34 -3.19
C ARG A 100 -7.47 -8.28 -3.59
N GLY A 101 -7.91 -9.31 -4.31
CA GLY A 101 -9.31 -9.47 -4.73
C GLY A 101 -9.75 -8.56 -5.87
N VAL A 102 -8.82 -8.06 -6.69
CA VAL A 102 -9.16 -7.37 -7.94
C VAL A 102 -9.54 -8.37 -9.03
N GLU A 103 -10.36 -7.92 -9.98
CA GLU A 103 -10.64 -8.67 -11.19
C GLU A 103 -9.45 -8.53 -12.14
N THR A 104 -8.85 -9.65 -12.53
CA THR A 104 -7.66 -9.70 -13.38
C THR A 104 -8.03 -10.14 -14.79
N ILE A 105 -7.25 -9.66 -15.76
CA ILE A 105 -7.28 -10.18 -17.13
C ILE A 105 -6.25 -11.31 -17.20
N ALA A 106 -6.57 -12.39 -17.92
CA ALA A 106 -5.60 -13.42 -18.22
C ALA A 106 -4.50 -12.86 -19.12
N MET A 107 -3.25 -13.23 -18.88
CA MET A 107 -2.14 -12.83 -19.72
C MET A 107 -2.36 -13.32 -21.16
N ALA A 108 -2.40 -12.40 -22.13
CA ALA A 108 -2.58 -12.76 -23.53
C ALA A 108 -1.32 -13.45 -24.07
N CYS A 109 -1.44 -14.71 -24.47
CA CYS A 109 -0.39 -15.39 -25.23
C CYS A 109 -0.39 -14.87 -26.68
N GLY A 110 0.78 -14.47 -27.16
CA GLY A 110 1.00 -14.29 -28.59
C GLY A 110 0.70 -15.59 -29.33
N HIS A 111 0.05 -15.49 -30.48
CA HIS A 111 -0.27 -16.64 -31.33
C HIS A 111 0.95 -17.54 -31.54
N ASP A 112 0.78 -18.80 -31.14
CA ASP A 112 1.55 -20.02 -31.46
C ASP A 112 1.95 -20.75 -30.19
N HIS A 113 1.18 -21.77 -29.84
CA HIS A 113 1.65 -23.15 -29.74
C HIS A 113 0.57 -24.03 -29.12
N HIS A 114 0.39 -25.19 -29.74
CA HIS A 114 -0.51 -26.26 -29.35
C HIS A 114 -0.25 -26.72 -27.91
N ASP A 115 -1.35 -26.96 -27.21
CA ASP A 115 -1.55 -28.03 -26.22
C ASP A 115 -0.63 -28.00 -24.99
N HIS A 116 -1.18 -27.55 -23.86
CA HIS A 116 -1.12 -28.15 -22.51
C HIS A 116 -1.74 -27.17 -21.50
N GLY A 117 -2.49 -27.67 -20.51
CA GLY A 117 -3.24 -26.86 -19.55
C GLY A 117 -2.35 -25.98 -18.68
N HIS A 118 -2.08 -24.77 -19.14
CA HIS A 118 -1.40 -23.74 -18.39
C HIS A 118 -2.44 -22.84 -17.73
N ASP A 119 -2.60 -22.96 -16.41
CA ASP A 119 -3.18 -21.88 -15.61
C ASP A 119 -2.34 -20.63 -15.87
N HIS A 120 -2.86 -19.72 -16.69
CA HIS A 120 -2.15 -18.51 -17.05
C HIS A 120 -2.05 -17.61 -15.82
N ALA A 121 -0.84 -17.17 -15.49
CA ALA A 121 -0.64 -16.17 -14.46
C ALA A 121 -1.46 -14.90 -14.81
N PRO A 122 -2.09 -14.25 -13.82
CA PRO A 122 -2.86 -13.04 -14.05
C PRO A 122 -1.96 -11.89 -14.51
N ASP A 123 -2.47 -11.00 -15.35
CA ASP A 123 -1.78 -9.74 -15.65
C ASP A 123 -1.65 -8.89 -14.37
N PRO A 124 -0.43 -8.53 -13.94
CA PRO A 124 -0.24 -7.82 -12.69
C PRO A 124 -0.55 -6.32 -12.76
N HIS A 125 -0.78 -5.75 -13.95
CA HIS A 125 -0.94 -4.31 -14.18
C HIS A 125 -2.36 -3.79 -13.90
N ALA A 126 -3.03 -4.36 -12.91
CA ALA A 126 -4.44 -4.14 -12.62
C ALA A 126 -4.77 -2.67 -12.26
N TRP A 127 -3.79 -1.86 -11.83
CA TRP A 127 -3.99 -0.43 -11.53
C TRP A 127 -4.30 0.43 -12.76
N GLN A 128 -4.14 -0.10 -13.98
CA GLN A 128 -4.51 0.60 -15.21
C GLN A 128 -6.03 0.75 -15.36
N ASP A 129 -6.82 0.03 -14.56
CA ASP A 129 -8.26 0.19 -14.44
C ASP A 129 -8.60 0.93 -13.13
N ALA A 130 -9.21 2.12 -13.23
CA ALA A 130 -9.57 2.93 -12.08
C ALA A 130 -10.52 2.21 -11.11
N ARG A 131 -11.33 1.26 -11.62
CA ARG A 131 -12.23 0.43 -10.80
C ARG A 131 -11.46 -0.52 -9.91
N ASN A 132 -10.36 -1.08 -10.41
CA ASN A 132 -9.44 -1.88 -9.62
C ASN A 132 -8.67 -1.01 -8.60
N VAL A 133 -8.27 0.22 -8.96
CA VAL A 133 -7.61 1.14 -8.02
C VAL A 133 -8.49 1.45 -6.80
N MET A 134 -9.82 1.52 -6.97
CA MET A 134 -10.72 1.65 -5.80
C MET A 134 -10.57 0.49 -4.80
N ARG A 135 -10.33 -0.74 -5.29
CA ARG A 135 -10.04 -1.90 -4.43
C ARG A 135 -8.65 -1.82 -3.79
N TYR A 136 -7.66 -1.27 -4.50
CA TYR A 136 -6.33 -1.00 -3.91
C TYR A 136 -6.46 -0.06 -2.71
N VAL A 137 -7.27 0.99 -2.85
CA VAL A 137 -7.55 1.97 -1.80
C VAL A 137 -8.20 1.33 -0.57
N ASP A 138 -9.14 0.42 -0.76
CA ASP A 138 -9.76 -0.34 0.34
C ASP A 138 -8.72 -1.20 1.08
N ASN A 139 -7.92 -1.96 0.34
CA ASN A 139 -6.90 -2.84 0.91
C ASN A 139 -5.83 -2.06 1.70
N LEU A 140 -5.47 -0.86 1.24
CA LEU A 140 -4.58 0.06 1.95
C LEU A 140 -5.21 0.56 3.25
N ALA A 141 -6.47 0.99 3.21
CA ALA A 141 -7.17 1.49 4.40
C ALA A 141 -7.31 0.40 5.47
N GLU A 142 -7.62 -0.83 5.08
CA GLU A 142 -7.64 -2.01 5.95
C GLU A 142 -6.25 -2.28 6.55
N GLY A 143 -5.21 -2.29 5.72
CA GLY A 143 -3.83 -2.53 6.15
C GLY A 143 -3.32 -1.49 7.13
N PHE A 144 -3.61 -0.22 6.88
CA PHE A 144 -3.22 0.89 7.75
C PHE A 144 -4.01 0.86 9.06
N THR A 145 -5.31 0.57 9.01
CA THR A 145 -6.14 0.39 10.22
C THR A 145 -5.64 -0.76 11.10
N ALA A 146 -5.21 -1.86 10.49
CA ALA A 146 -4.67 -3.00 11.24
C ALA A 146 -3.33 -2.69 11.93
N ALA A 147 -2.53 -1.77 11.38
CA ALA A 147 -1.26 -1.34 11.96
C ALA A 147 -1.41 -0.18 12.96
N ASP A 148 -2.39 0.70 12.73
CA ASP A 148 -2.73 1.85 13.58
C ASP A 148 -4.26 1.97 13.75
N PRO A 149 -4.85 1.23 14.72
CA PRO A 149 -6.28 1.29 14.99
C PRO A 149 -6.77 2.68 15.42
N ALA A 150 -5.90 3.52 16.01
CA ALA A 150 -6.26 4.88 16.39
C ALA A 150 -6.47 5.79 15.17
N GLY A 151 -5.85 5.47 14.03
CA GLY A 151 -6.01 6.15 12.75
C GLY A 151 -7.21 5.69 11.91
N ALA A 152 -7.93 4.64 12.31
CA ALA A 152 -8.94 3.97 11.48
C ALA A 152 -9.97 4.92 10.84
N ALA A 153 -10.55 5.83 11.63
CA ALA A 153 -11.53 6.79 11.14
C ALA A 153 -10.94 7.75 10.09
N ARG A 154 -9.66 8.13 10.25
CA ARG A 154 -8.96 9.01 9.31
C ARG A 154 -8.68 8.30 8.00
N TYR A 155 -8.18 7.06 8.04
CA TYR A 155 -7.92 6.25 6.84
C TYR A 155 -9.21 5.98 6.06
N ALA A 156 -10.31 5.64 6.75
CA ALA A 156 -11.60 5.42 6.11
C ALA A 156 -12.13 6.69 5.40
N ALA A 157 -11.99 7.86 6.03
CA ALA A 157 -12.42 9.12 5.44
C ALA A 157 -11.59 9.51 4.20
N LEU A 158 -10.26 9.36 4.28
CA LEU A 158 -9.36 9.63 3.15
C LEU A 158 -9.58 8.66 1.99
N ALA A 159 -9.72 7.38 2.28
CA ALA A 159 -10.06 6.37 1.28
C ALA A 159 -11.39 6.67 0.59
N ALA A 160 -12.43 7.05 1.35
CA ALA A 160 -13.73 7.42 0.78
C ALA A 160 -13.63 8.65 -0.15
N LEU A 161 -12.87 9.67 0.24
CA LEU A 161 -12.61 10.86 -0.58
C LEU A 161 -11.92 10.48 -1.88
N TYR A 162 -10.83 9.72 -1.80
CA TYR A 162 -10.05 9.35 -2.97
C TYR A 162 -10.82 8.41 -3.92
N ARG A 163 -11.59 7.45 -3.38
CA ARG A 163 -12.52 6.64 -4.20
C ARG A 163 -13.57 7.47 -4.92
N ALA A 164 -14.04 8.58 -4.34
CA ALA A 164 -14.96 9.47 -5.04
C ALA A 164 -14.29 10.17 -6.24
N GLN A 165 -13.02 10.54 -6.10
CA GLN A 165 -12.23 11.10 -7.21
C GLN A 165 -11.98 10.06 -8.31
N LEU A 166 -11.64 8.82 -7.94
CA LEU A 166 -11.46 7.72 -8.90
C LEU A 166 -12.74 7.40 -9.66
N ARG A 167 -13.91 7.40 -8.99
CA ARG A 167 -15.21 7.24 -9.67
C ARG A 167 -15.49 8.36 -10.66
N ALA A 168 -15.10 9.60 -10.34
CA ALA A 168 -15.27 10.73 -11.24
C ALA A 168 -14.31 10.66 -12.44
N LEU A 169 -13.14 10.04 -12.28
CA LEU A 169 -12.16 9.82 -13.36
C LEU A 169 -12.63 8.73 -14.34
N ASP A 170 -13.27 7.67 -13.83
CA ASP A 170 -13.76 6.52 -14.61
C ASP A 170 -15.06 6.81 -15.39
N ALA A 171 -15.78 7.86 -15.01
CA ALA A 171 -17.14 8.18 -15.47
C ALA A 171 -17.24 8.68 -16.93
#